data_AF-A0A6F9XNL3-F1
#
_entry.id   AF-A0A6F9XNL3-F1
#
_cell.length_a   1.000
_cell.length_b   1.000
_cell.length_c   1.000
_cell.angle_alpha   90.00
_cell.angle_beta   90.00
_cell.angle_gamma   90.00
#
_symmetry.space_group_name_H-M   'P 1'
#
loop_
_entity.id
_entity.type
_entity.pdbx_description
1 polymer ?
#
loop_
_entity_poly.entity_id
_entity_poly.type
_entity_poly.pdbx_seq_one_letter_code
_entity_poly.pdbx_strand_id
1 'polypeptide(L)' 'MVSCNLVLNGRTILTDVSLPQVPSKGDIVANVNHKDKHYLVLCVEYTINYDSVNLHVKEFANQLTCVNNVQGFR' A
#
# COMPACT_ATOMS: atom_id res chain seq x y z
N MET A 1 4.82 8.80 -13.25
CA MET A 1 4.76 7.56 -12.46
C MET A 1 6.01 7.48 -11.60
N VAL A 2 5.87 7.12 -10.34
CA VAL A 2 6.97 7.02 -9.37
C VAL A 2 7.11 5.56 -8.94
N SER A 3 8.35 5.05 -8.92
CA SER A 3 8.64 3.70 -8.44
C SER A 3 8.69 3.70 -6.90
N CYS A 4 7.91 2.81 -6.29
CA CYS A 4 7.85 2.66 -4.85
C CYS A 4 8.08 1.21 -4.42
N ASN A 5 8.74 1.01 -3.28
CA ASN A 5 8.84 -0.28 -2.62
C ASN A 5 7.92 -0.29 -1.39
N LEU A 6 7.10 -1.33 -1.22
CA LEU A 6 6.33 -1.50 0.00
C LEU A 6 7.12 -2.31 1.02
N VAL A 7 7.31 -1.74 2.20
CA VAL A 7 7.96 -2.35 3.34
C VAL A 7 6.93 -2.65 4.41
N LEU A 8 6.71 -3.92 4.72
CA LEU A 8 5.81 -4.38 5.76
C LEU A 8 6.62 -5.04 6.87
N ASN A 9 6.48 -4.57 8.11
CA ASN A 9 7.22 -5.09 9.27
C ASN A 9 8.74 -5.19 9.05
N GLY A 10 9.33 -4.16 8.41
CA GLY A 10 10.77 -4.11 8.12
C GLY A 10 11.23 -5.01 6.96
N ARG A 11 10.31 -5.64 6.23
CA ARG A 11 10.63 -6.46 5.05
C ARG A 11 9.98 -5.89 3.81
N THR A 12 10.73 -5.76 2.74
CA THR A 12 10.19 -5.39 1.43
C THR A 12 9.30 -6.52 0.92
N ILE A 13 8.02 -6.24 0.71
CA ILE A 13 7.02 -7.20 0.23
C ILE A 13 6.71 -7.03 -1.25
N LEU A 14 6.88 -5.82 -1.78
CA LEU A 14 6.67 -5.48 -3.19
C LEU A 14 7.71 -4.43 -3.59
N THR A 15 8.31 -4.62 -4.76
CA THR A 15 9.27 -3.69 -5.37
C THR A 15 8.69 -3.13 -6.66
N ASP A 16 9.21 -1.97 -7.08
CA ASP A 16 8.87 -1.34 -8.36
C ASP A 16 7.38 -1.11 -8.59
N VAL A 17 6.64 -0.81 -7.51
CA VAL A 17 5.24 -0.45 -7.60
C VAL A 17 5.13 0.93 -8.22
N SER A 18 4.61 0.97 -9.44
CA SER A 18 4.39 2.20 -10.19
C SER A 18 3.12 2.90 -9.70
N LEU A 19 3.30 4.03 -9.02
CA LEU A 19 2.21 4.87 -8.55
C LEU A 19 2.14 6.19 -9.35
N PRO A 20 0.95 6.79 -9.51
CA PRO A 20 0.82 8.06 -10.24
C PRO A 20 1.58 9.21 -9.55
N GLN A 21 1.64 9.16 -8.21
CA GLN A 21 2.34 10.11 -7.35
C GLN A 21 2.87 9.38 -6.10
N VAL A 22 3.81 10.01 -5.39
CA VAL A 22 4.26 9.48 -4.08
C VAL A 22 3.14 9.65 -3.06
N PRO A 23 2.68 8.56 -2.40
CA PRO A 23 1.70 8.65 -1.33
C PRO A 23 2.22 9.42 -0.12
N SER A 24 1.31 10.00 0.64
CA SER A 24 1.58 10.62 1.93
C SER A 24 1.31 9.65 3.09
N LYS A 25 1.84 9.97 4.27
CA LYS A 25 1.49 9.26 5.50
C LYS A 25 -0.02 9.37 5.75
N GLY A 26 -0.66 8.23 6.00
CA GLY A 26 -2.11 8.13 6.19
C GLY A 26 -2.88 7.74 4.93
N ASP A 27 -2.25 7.82 3.75
CA ASP A 27 -2.89 7.35 2.52
C ASP A 27 -3.01 5.81 2.51
N ILE A 28 -4.01 5.33 1.77
CA ILE A 28 -4.23 3.90 1.52
C ILE A 28 -3.77 3.59 0.10
N VAL A 29 -2.83 2.66 -0.02
CA VAL A 29 -2.38 2.09 -1.28
C VAL A 29 -3.14 0.78 -1.50
N ALA A 30 -3.89 0.69 -2.59
CA ALA A 30 -4.67 -0.47 -2.98
C ALA A 30 -4.35 -0.86 -4.43
N ASN A 31 -4.48 -2.14 -4.74
CA ASN A 31 -4.36 -2.63 -6.11
C ASN A 31 -5.68 -2.40 -6.88
N VAL A 32 -5.65 -2.56 -8.19
CA VAL A 32 -6.82 -2.47 -9.08
C VAL A 32 -7.92 -3.46 -8.66
N ASN A 33 -7.52 -4.63 -8.14
CA ASN A 33 -8.46 -5.59 -7.58
C ASN A 33 -8.81 -5.24 -6.13
N HIS A 34 -10.06 -4.87 -5.90
CA HIS A 34 -10.63 -4.50 -4.60
C HIS A 34 -10.65 -5.64 -3.56
N LYS A 35 -10.39 -6.89 -3.97
CA LYS A 35 -10.26 -8.05 -3.06
C LYS A 35 -8.83 -8.25 -2.55
N ASP A 36 -7.86 -7.59 -3.17
CA ASP A 36 -6.46 -7.71 -2.75
C ASP A 36 -6.22 -6.93 -1.46
N LYS A 37 -5.07 -7.19 -0.83
CA LYS A 37 -4.67 -6.48 0.38
C LYS A 37 -4.53 -4.99 0.12
N HIS A 38 -5.06 -4.19 1.04
CA HIS A 38 -4.84 -2.76 1.09
C HIS A 38 -3.77 -2.45 2.13
N TYR A 39 -3.02 -1.38 1.91
CA TYR A 39 -1.91 -1.00 2.77
C TYR A 39 -2.05 0.46 3.21
N LEU A 40 -2.00 0.70 4.53
CA LEU A 40 -1.93 2.05 5.08
C LEU A 40 -0.47 2.49 5.15
N VAL A 41 -0.17 3.66 4.59
CA VAL A 41 1.16 4.27 4.64
C VAL A 41 1.42 4.86 6.02
N LEU A 42 2.45 4.35 6.68
CA LEU A 42 2.92 4.79 8.00
C LEU A 42 4.08 5.77 7.91
N CYS A 43 4.99 5.55 6.95
CA CYS A 43 6.15 6.39 6.71
C CYS A 43 6.54 6.36 5.23
N VAL A 44 7.01 7.51 4.73
CA VAL A 44 7.59 7.67 3.40
C VAL A 44 9.06 7.93 3.61
N GLU A 45 9.91 7.02 3.13
CA GLU A 45 11.36 7.08 3.29
C GLU A 45 12.02 7.27 1.93
N TYR A 46 12.84 8.32 1.83
CA TYR A 46 13.68 8.60 0.67
C TYR A 46 15.09 8.11 0.95
N THR A 47 15.64 7.29 0.05
CA THR A 47 17.02 6.83 0.15
C THR A 47 17.88 7.62 -0.82
N ILE A 48 18.97 8.21 -0.33
CA ILE A 48 19.90 8.98 -1.16
C ILE A 48 20.52 8.03 -2.20
N ASN A 49 20.60 8.47 -3.46
CA ASN A 49 21.08 7.69 -4.62
C ASN A 49 20.21 6.51 -5.05
N TYR A 50 18.96 6.43 -4.57
CA TYR A 50 17.96 5.49 -5.06
C TYR A 50 16.80 6.25 -5.70
N ASP A 51 16.40 5.81 -6.91
CA ASP A 51 15.28 6.41 -7.64
C ASP A 51 13.91 5.92 -7.15
N SER A 52 13.87 4.94 -6.24
CA SER A 52 12.65 4.40 -5.66
C SER A 52 12.41 4.89 -4.23
N VAL A 53 11.13 5.10 -3.91
CA VAL A 53 10.68 5.55 -2.58
C VAL A 53 10.23 4.36 -1.75
N ASN A 54 10.69 4.25 -0.51
CA ASN A 54 10.25 3.19 0.40
C ASN A 54 9.00 3.66 1.16
N LEU A 55 7.90 2.92 0.99
CA LEU A 55 6.65 3.10 1.71
C LEU A 55 6.58 2.07 2.83
N HIS A 56 6.77 2.51 4.07
CA HIS A 56 6.52 1.66 5.23
C HIS A 56 5.03 1.60 5.48
N VAL A 57 4.49 0.39 5.42
CA VAL A 57 3.05 0.16 5.46
C VAL A 57 2.65 -0.85 6.53
N LYS A 58 1.36 -0.84 6.86
CA LYS A 58 0.68 -1.97 7.51
C LYS A 58 -0.51 -2.41 6.68
N GLU A 59 -0.92 -3.67 6.83
CA GLU A 59 -2.17 -4.14 6.23
C GLU A 59 -3.33 -3.32 6.78
N PHE A 60 -4.13 -2.77 5.86
CA PHE A 60 -5.35 -2.04 6.15
C PHE A 60 -6.53 -3.00 6.05
N ALA A 61 -7.27 -3.15 7.15
CA ALA A 61 -8.43 -4.01 7.21
C ALA A 61 -9.52 -3.45 6.29
N ASN A 62 -9.60 -3.97 5.07
CA ASN A 62 -10.61 -3.58 4.09
C ASN A 62 -11.97 -4.24 4.36
N GLN A 63 -12.48 -4.06 5.59
CA GLN A 63 -13.73 -4.70 6.03
C GLN A 63 -14.98 -3.96 5.56
N LEU A 64 -14.85 -2.70 5.11
CA LEU A 64 -15.98 -1.80 4.86
C LEU A 64 -16.31 -1.59 3.37
N THR A 65 -15.40 -1.85 2.43
CA THR A 65 -15.77 -1.88 1.01
C THR A 65 -16.32 -3.25 0.66
N CYS A 66 -17.53 -3.52 1.17
CA CYS A 66 -18.34 -4.67 0.82
C CYS A 66 -18.61 -4.62 -0.69
N VAL A 67 -17.79 -5.30 -1.50
CA VAL A 67 -18.12 -5.47 -2.92
C VAL A 67 -19.14 -6.58 -2.99
N ASN A 68 -20.40 -6.15 -2.90
CA ASN A 68 -21.64 -6.85 -3.25
C ASN A 68 -21.61 -8.37 -3.08
N ASN A 69 -22.31 -8.84 -2.04
CA ASN A 69 -22.74 -10.22 -1.77
C ASN A 69 -21.91 -11.03 -0.76
N VAL A 70 -21.99 -10.67 0.53
CA VAL A 70 -21.70 -11.60 1.62
C VAL A 70 -22.82 -11.52 2.67
N GLN A 71 -23.63 -12.58 2.78
CA GLN A 71 -24.39 -12.87 4.00
C GLN A 71 -23.41 -13.42 5.04
N GLY A 72 -23.03 -12.62 6.02
CA GLY A 72 -22.12 -13.05 7.08
C GLY A 72 -20.95 -12.10 7.27
N PHE A 73 -21.27 -10.87 7.64
CA PHE A 73 -20.34 -10.04 8.41
C PHE A 73 -20.06 -10.82 9.71
N ARG A 74 -18.79 -11.17 9.96
CA ARG A 74 -18.34 -11.71 11.25
C ARG A 74 -17.76 -10.60 12.10
#